data_AF-A0A089P4Z8-F1
#
_entry.id   AF-A0A089P4Z8-F1
#
_cell.length_a   1.000
_cell.length_b   1.000
_cell.length_c   1.000
_cell.angle_alpha   90.00
_cell.angle_beta   90.00
_cell.angle_gamma   90.00
#
_symmetry.space_group_name_H-M   'P 1'
#
loop_
_entity.id
_entity.type
_entity.pdbx_description
1 polymer ?
#
loop_
_entity_poly.entity_id
_entity_poly.type
_entity_poly.pdbx_seq_one_letter_code
_entity_poly.pdbx_strand_id
1 'polypeptide(L)'
;MSISKVGRPSISESEVPPHIEEALLHKSRGKTWADSATAVGLKKYQTLKEWVNKNDKAKKFYKEAVQERQERIQDKLDNSYEMLIDSAPEVAVQLLKIIKNEKTKGYAKTEAINSFFRIVERGWSDKKLAEALQETKERIDYLETGRPLQMTERTI
;
A
#
# COMPACT_ATOMS: atom_id res chain seq x y z
N MET A 1 51.39 33.25 13.02
CA MET A 1 50.31 32.29 13.36
C MET A 1 49.47 32.08 12.11
N SER A 2 49.51 30.87 11.53
CA SER A 2 48.76 30.51 10.33
C SER A 2 47.31 30.27 10.73
N ILE A 3 46.39 31.11 10.24
CA ILE A 3 44.96 30.90 10.40
C ILE A 3 44.60 29.73 9.47
N SER A 4 44.41 28.54 10.05
CA SER A 4 43.85 27.40 9.33
C SER A 4 42.48 27.80 8.79
N LYS A 5 42.35 27.90 7.46
CA LYS A 5 41.05 28.02 6.80
C LYS A 5 40.24 26.79 7.19
N VAL A 6 39.34 26.94 8.16
CA VAL A 6 38.38 25.90 8.52
C VAL A 6 37.47 25.75 7.31
N GLY A 7 37.76 24.73 6.48
CA GLY A 7 36.94 24.40 5.31
C GLY A 7 35.50 24.13 5.76
N ARG A 8 34.53 24.40 4.88
CA ARG A 8 33.14 24.01 5.15
C ARG A 8 33.10 22.52 5.49
N PRO A 9 32.43 22.11 6.58
CA PRO A 9 32.34 20.70 6.96
C PRO A 9 31.87 19.83 5.79
N SER A 10 32.36 18.60 5.74
CA SER A 10 31.94 17.64 4.74
C SER A 10 30.45 17.35 4.88
N ILE A 11 29.76 17.02 3.77
CA ILE A 11 28.32 16.67 3.79
C ILE A 11 28.06 15.54 4.79
N SER A 12 28.97 14.58 4.92
CA SER A 12 28.87 13.44 5.84
C SER A 12 28.83 13.83 7.32
N GLU A 13 29.50 14.90 7.70
CA GLU A 13 29.63 15.33 9.11
C GLU A 13 28.67 16.49 9.46
N SER A 14 27.98 17.03 8.45
CA SER A 14 27.07 18.16 8.62
C SER A 14 25.70 17.73 9.13
N GLU A 15 25.04 18.60 9.89
CA GLU A 15 23.59 18.48 10.08
C GLU A 15 22.85 18.71 8.76
N VAL A 16 21.71 18.06 8.61
CA VAL A 16 20.89 18.20 7.40
C VAL A 16 20.24 19.59 7.40
N PRO A 17 20.46 20.42 6.37
CA PRO A 17 19.82 21.73 6.32
C PRO A 17 18.29 21.62 6.12
N PRO A 18 17.48 22.54 6.69
CA PRO A 18 16.01 22.47 6.58
C PRO A 18 15.46 22.42 5.14
N HIS A 19 16.08 23.15 4.21
CA HIS A 19 15.67 23.13 2.80
C HIS A 19 15.99 21.80 2.10
N ILE A 20 16.99 21.05 2.58
CA ILE A 20 17.26 19.68 2.11
C ILE A 20 16.20 18.73 2.65
N GLU A 21 15.82 18.84 3.93
CA GLU A 21 14.74 18.07 4.52
C GLU A 21 13.41 18.32 3.79
N GLU A 22 13.06 19.58 3.53
CA GLU A 22 11.85 19.95 2.78
C GLU A 22 11.83 19.36 1.36
N ALA A 23 12.98 19.37 0.68
CA ALA A 23 13.10 18.72 -0.63
C ALA A 23 12.96 17.20 -0.55
N LEU A 24 13.52 16.57 0.49
CA LEU A 24 13.36 15.13 0.73
C LEU A 24 11.92 14.77 1.07
N LEU A 25 11.18 15.66 1.75
CA LEU A 25 9.74 15.50 1.96
C LEU A 25 8.99 15.57 0.62
N HIS A 26 9.30 16.51 -0.26
CA HIS A 26 8.73 16.54 -1.61
C HIS A 26 9.02 15.26 -2.40
N LYS A 27 10.25 14.75 -2.32
CA LYS A 27 10.65 13.50 -2.95
C LYS A 27 9.87 12.31 -2.39
N SER A 28 9.72 12.23 -1.06
CA SER A 28 8.99 11.16 -0.38
C SER A 28 7.53 11.14 -0.80
N ARG A 29 6.94 12.32 -1.07
CA ARG A 29 5.57 12.50 -1.56
C ARG A 29 5.34 12.06 -3.01
N GLY A 30 6.40 11.67 -3.72
CA GLY A 30 6.32 11.12 -5.08
C GLY A 30 6.84 12.03 -6.19
N LYS A 31 7.30 13.25 -5.87
CA LYS A 31 7.91 14.14 -6.88
C LYS A 31 9.22 13.55 -7.43
N THR A 32 9.63 13.98 -8.62
CA THR A 32 10.95 13.65 -9.15
C THR A 32 12.05 14.36 -8.34
N TRP A 33 13.31 13.90 -8.45
CA TRP A 33 14.44 14.58 -7.81
C TRP A 33 14.59 16.03 -8.30
N ALA A 34 14.35 16.27 -9.60
CA ALA A 34 14.40 17.60 -10.18
C ALA A 34 13.32 18.52 -9.59
N ASP A 35 12.06 18.07 -9.57
CA ASP A 35 10.97 18.90 -9.04
C ASP A 35 11.10 19.17 -7.54
N SER A 36 11.66 18.21 -6.80
CA SER A 36 11.92 18.35 -5.36
C SER A 36 13.02 19.38 -5.09
N ALA A 37 14.07 19.40 -5.92
CA ALA A 37 15.13 20.40 -5.86
C ALA A 37 14.61 21.79 -6.24
N THR A 38 13.87 21.89 -7.33
CA THR A 38 13.27 23.15 -7.80
C THR A 38 12.32 23.74 -6.75
N ALA A 39 11.53 22.92 -6.06
CA ALA A 39 10.59 23.36 -5.04
C ALA A 39 11.24 24.14 -3.89
N VAL A 40 12.51 23.86 -3.59
CA VAL A 40 13.27 24.52 -2.51
C VAL A 40 14.36 25.47 -3.05
N GLY A 41 14.34 25.78 -4.34
CA GLY A 41 15.30 26.70 -4.97
C GLY A 41 16.69 26.12 -5.24
N LEU A 42 16.86 24.79 -5.21
CA LEU A 42 18.13 24.15 -5.59
C LEU A 42 18.29 24.10 -7.10
N LYS A 43 19.40 24.66 -7.61
CA LYS A 43 19.72 24.68 -9.04
C LYS A 43 20.09 23.30 -9.62
N LYS A 44 20.60 22.38 -8.79
CA LYS A 44 21.06 21.05 -9.21
C LYS A 44 20.45 19.98 -8.31
N TYR A 45 19.68 19.07 -8.90
CA TYR A 45 19.08 17.96 -8.14
C TYR A 45 20.13 16.96 -7.65
N GLN A 46 21.30 16.89 -8.29
CA GLN A 46 22.41 16.03 -7.87
C GLN A 46 22.83 16.32 -6.43
N THR A 47 22.73 17.58 -5.99
CA THR A 47 23.01 17.98 -4.61
C THR A 47 22.10 17.23 -3.63
N LEU A 48 20.81 17.04 -3.92
CA LEU A 48 19.91 16.25 -3.06
C LEU A 48 20.32 14.78 -3.00
N LYS A 49 20.71 14.19 -4.14
CA LYS A 49 21.19 12.81 -4.19
C LYS A 49 22.48 12.64 -3.38
N GLU A 50 23.39 13.61 -3.48
CA GLU A 50 24.63 13.61 -2.70
C GLU A 50 24.37 13.66 -1.19
N TRP A 51 23.41 14.46 -0.74
CA TRP A 51 23.00 14.48 0.67
C TRP A 51 22.51 13.11 1.13
N VAL A 52 21.60 12.47 0.39
CA VAL A 52 21.10 11.13 0.76
C VAL A 52 22.19 10.05 0.69
N ASN A 53 23.13 10.16 -0.24
CA ASN A 53 24.16 9.14 -0.42
C ASN A 53 25.32 9.27 0.59
N LYS A 54 25.64 10.49 1.01
CA LYS A 54 26.84 10.78 1.83
C LYS A 54 26.52 11.13 3.28
N ASN A 55 25.27 11.43 3.62
CA ASN A 55 24.86 11.78 4.97
C ASN A 55 23.81 10.79 5.49
N ASP A 56 24.16 10.03 6.53
CA ASP A 56 23.28 9.01 7.10
C ASP A 56 22.02 9.60 7.75
N LYS A 57 22.10 10.81 8.31
CA LYS A 57 20.92 11.50 8.87
C LYS A 57 19.92 11.85 7.77
N ALA A 58 20.39 12.41 6.65
CA ALA A 58 19.54 12.72 5.50
C ALA A 58 18.93 11.45 4.90
N LYS A 59 19.70 10.37 4.83
CA LYS A 59 19.23 9.06 4.36
C LYS A 59 18.15 8.48 5.27
N LYS A 60 18.37 8.51 6.59
CA LYS A 60 17.42 8.04 7.60
C LYS A 60 16.12 8.85 7.54
N PHE A 61 16.22 10.18 7.57
CA PHE A 61 15.08 11.09 7.45
C PHE A 61 14.25 10.81 6.20
N TYR A 62 14.89 10.68 5.03
CA TYR A 62 14.18 10.38 3.79
C TYR A 62 13.48 9.01 3.84
N LYS A 63 14.13 7.98 4.40
CA LYS A 63 13.55 6.65 4.54
C LYS A 63 12.32 6.66 5.46
N GLU A 64 12.41 7.32 6.60
CA GLU A 64 11.30 7.48 7.55
C GLU A 64 10.13 8.22 6.91
N ALA A 65 10.39 9.34 6.22
CA ALA A 65 9.35 10.09 5.52
C ALA A 65 8.64 9.28 4.41
N VAL A 66 9.37 8.42 3.70
CA VAL A 66 8.80 7.49 2.71
C VAL A 66 7.93 6.43 3.40
N GLN A 67 8.41 5.86 4.50
CA GLN A 67 7.69 4.85 5.26
C GLN A 67 6.39 5.42 5.84
N GLU A 68 6.44 6.57 6.52
CA GLU A 68 5.25 7.24 7.06
C GLU A 68 4.21 7.55 5.97
N ARG A 69 4.67 7.93 4.78
CA ARG A 69 3.74 8.15 3.65
C ARG A 69 3.07 6.84 3.25
N GLN A 70 3.83 5.74 3.19
CA GLN A 70 3.30 4.45 2.82
C GLN A 70 2.29 3.95 3.84
N GLU A 71 2.58 4.10 5.13
CA GLU A 71 1.67 3.79 6.24
C GLU A 71 0.37 4.61 6.11
N ARG A 72 0.45 5.94 5.94
CA ARG A 72 -0.74 6.78 5.72
C ARG A 72 -1.53 6.41 4.47
N ILE A 73 -0.88 5.91 3.41
CA ILE A 73 -1.59 5.44 2.22
C ILE A 73 -2.31 4.14 2.53
N GLN A 74 -1.65 3.22 3.23
CA GLN A 74 -2.23 1.96 3.64
C GLN A 74 -3.45 2.19 4.54
N ASP A 75 -3.34 3.05 5.55
CA ASP A 75 -4.47 3.40 6.44
C ASP A 75 -5.68 3.93 5.65
N LYS A 76 -5.43 4.77 4.64
CA LYS A 76 -6.51 5.30 3.77
C LYS A 76 -7.12 4.23 2.89
N LEU A 77 -6.31 3.29 2.39
CA LEU A 77 -6.80 2.16 1.59
C LEU A 77 -7.64 1.24 2.46
N ASP A 78 -7.17 0.90 3.65
CA ASP A 78 -7.87 0.05 4.61
C ASP A 78 -9.22 0.67 4.99
N ASN A 79 -9.23 1.95 5.35
CA ASN A 79 -10.47 2.68 5.62
C ASN A 79 -11.42 2.72 4.41
N SER A 80 -10.89 2.91 3.20
CA SER A 80 -11.70 2.86 1.98
C SER A 80 -12.30 1.47 1.75
N TYR A 81 -11.54 0.41 2.01
CA TYR A 81 -12.02 -0.96 1.89
C TYR A 81 -13.10 -1.29 2.91
N GLU A 82 -12.95 -0.86 4.16
CA GLU A 82 -13.99 -0.99 5.19
C GLU A 82 -15.30 -0.32 4.74
N MET A 83 -15.23 0.93 4.29
CA MET A 83 -16.40 1.66 3.79
C MET A 83 -17.08 0.94 2.61
N LEU A 84 -16.29 0.37 1.68
CA LEU A 84 -16.82 -0.38 0.54
C LEU A 84 -17.49 -1.69 0.96
N ILE A 85 -16.91 -2.40 1.92
CA ILE A 85 -17.46 -3.64 2.48
C ILE A 85 -18.80 -3.34 3.18
N ASP A 86 -18.84 -2.30 4.00
CA ASP A 86 -20.04 -1.89 4.73
C ASP A 86 -21.17 -1.44 3.78
N SER A 87 -20.80 -0.79 2.67
CA SER A 87 -21.75 -0.33 1.64
C SER A 87 -22.20 -1.45 0.69
N ALA A 88 -21.50 -2.58 0.65
CA ALA A 88 -21.74 -3.65 -0.32
C ALA A 88 -23.18 -4.21 -0.31
N PRO A 89 -23.86 -4.40 0.83
CA PRO A 89 -25.25 -4.87 0.86
C PRO A 89 -26.21 -3.90 0.16
N GLU A 90 -26.05 -2.60 0.37
CA GLU A 90 -26.92 -1.60 -0.29
C GLU A 90 -26.71 -1.59 -1.80
N VAL A 91 -25.46 -1.64 -2.25
CA VAL A 91 -25.10 -1.74 -3.67
C VAL A 91 -25.69 -3.00 -4.30
N ALA A 92 -25.65 -4.14 -3.59
CA ALA A 92 -26.26 -5.39 -4.06
C ALA A 92 -27.78 -5.27 -4.23
N VAL A 93 -28.48 -4.58 -3.32
CA VAL A 93 -29.92 -4.30 -3.47
C VAL A 93 -30.21 -3.45 -4.71
N GLN A 94 -29.40 -2.42 -4.97
CA GLN A 94 -29.53 -1.59 -6.17
C GLN A 94 -29.25 -2.38 -7.45
N LEU A 95 -28.24 -3.25 -7.45
CA LEU A 95 -27.94 -4.14 -8.56
C LEU A 95 -29.13 -5.05 -8.89
N LEU A 96 -29.77 -5.64 -7.88
CA LEU A 96 -30.96 -6.48 -8.07
C LEU A 96 -32.14 -5.69 -8.66
N LYS A 97 -32.33 -4.41 -8.27
CA LYS A 97 -33.35 -3.55 -8.86
C LYS A 97 -33.10 -3.33 -10.36
N ILE A 98 -31.87 -3.12 -10.78
CA ILE A 98 -31.51 -2.95 -12.20
C ILE A 98 -31.83 -4.23 -12.99
N ILE A 99 -31.44 -5.39 -12.45
CA ILE A 99 -31.65 -6.71 -13.08
C ILE A 99 -33.14 -7.00 -13.24
N LYS A 100 -33.94 -6.79 -12.18
CA LYS A 100 -35.37 -7.12 -12.14
C LYS A 100 -36.26 -6.09 -12.85
N ASN A 101 -35.76 -4.90 -13.15
CA ASN A 101 -36.56 -3.87 -13.81
C ASN A 101 -36.72 -4.15 -15.32
N GLU A 102 -37.96 -4.35 -15.76
CA GLU A 102 -38.31 -4.58 -17.16
C GLU A 102 -37.95 -3.42 -18.08
N LYS A 103 -37.97 -2.19 -17.57
CA LYS A 103 -37.65 -0.96 -18.33
C LYS A 103 -36.15 -0.73 -18.49
N THR A 104 -35.29 -1.47 -17.79
CA THR A 104 -33.84 -1.37 -17.96
C THR A 104 -33.46 -1.83 -19.37
N LYS A 105 -32.70 -0.98 -20.08
CA LYS A 105 -32.19 -1.29 -21.43
C LYS A 105 -31.39 -2.59 -21.42
N GLY A 106 -31.54 -3.41 -22.47
CA GLY A 106 -30.97 -4.76 -22.54
C GLY A 106 -29.47 -4.82 -22.23
N TYR A 107 -28.67 -3.91 -22.79
CA TYR A 107 -27.21 -3.89 -22.56
C TYR A 107 -26.84 -3.67 -21.09
N ALA A 108 -27.50 -2.71 -20.41
CA ALA A 108 -27.25 -2.41 -19.01
C ALA A 108 -27.70 -3.57 -18.10
N LYS A 109 -28.81 -4.24 -18.48
CA LYS A 109 -29.27 -5.44 -17.78
C LYS A 109 -28.28 -6.60 -17.92
N THR A 110 -27.77 -6.84 -19.12
CA THR A 110 -26.73 -7.87 -19.35
C THR A 110 -25.46 -7.59 -18.55
N GLU A 111 -25.00 -6.34 -18.51
CA GLU A 111 -23.83 -5.93 -17.71
C GLU A 111 -24.07 -6.14 -16.21
N ALA A 112 -25.24 -5.79 -15.70
CA ALA A 112 -25.63 -6.01 -14.31
C ALA A 112 -25.69 -7.52 -13.95
N ILE A 113 -26.27 -8.35 -14.83
CA ILE A 113 -26.32 -9.80 -14.67
C ILE A 113 -24.90 -10.40 -14.65
N ASN A 114 -24.04 -9.99 -15.59
CA ASN A 114 -22.64 -10.43 -15.63
C ASN A 114 -21.89 -10.04 -14.35
N SER A 115 -22.10 -8.82 -13.86
CA SER A 115 -21.50 -8.35 -12.61
C SER A 115 -21.99 -9.15 -11.41
N PHE A 116 -23.28 -9.49 -11.36
CA PHE A 116 -23.85 -10.34 -10.33
C PHE A 116 -23.21 -11.73 -10.30
N PHE A 117 -23.09 -12.40 -11.46
CA PHE A 117 -22.45 -13.72 -11.51
C PHE A 117 -20.98 -13.67 -11.09
N ARG A 118 -20.22 -12.64 -11.51
CA ARG A 118 -18.83 -12.46 -11.06
C ARG A 118 -18.71 -12.32 -9.54
N ILE A 119 -19.64 -11.58 -8.90
CA ILE A 119 -19.67 -11.44 -7.44
C ILE A 119 -19.90 -12.80 -6.77
N VAL A 120 -20.87 -13.58 -7.26
CA VAL A 120 -21.21 -14.90 -6.72
C VAL A 120 -20.04 -15.89 -6.88
N GLU A 121 -19.48 -15.98 -8.08
CA GLU A 121 -18.35 -16.87 -8.40
C GLU A 121 -17.12 -16.55 -7.56
N ARG A 122 -16.80 -15.25 -7.42
CA ARG A 122 -15.68 -14.80 -6.58
C ARG A 122 -15.91 -15.15 -5.11
N GLY A 123 -17.09 -14.85 -4.56
CA GLY A 123 -17.39 -15.16 -3.16
C GLY A 123 -17.31 -16.66 -2.85
N TRP A 124 -17.75 -17.51 -3.78
CA TRP A 124 -17.62 -18.96 -3.62
C TRP A 124 -16.16 -19.44 -3.69
N SER A 125 -15.38 -18.89 -4.63
CA SER A 125 -13.96 -19.22 -4.78
C SER A 125 -13.15 -18.78 -3.55
N ASP A 126 -13.40 -17.58 -3.04
CA ASP A 126 -12.73 -17.02 -1.86
C ASP A 126 -13.07 -17.85 -0.61
N LYS A 127 -14.32 -18.28 -0.44
CA LYS A 127 -14.73 -19.18 0.65
C LYS A 127 -13.98 -20.52 0.60
N LYS A 128 -13.92 -21.16 -0.57
CA LYS A 128 -13.19 -22.42 -0.74
C LYS A 128 -11.70 -22.28 -0.47
N LEU A 129 -11.10 -21.18 -0.92
CA LEU A 129 -9.69 -20.90 -0.66
C LEU A 129 -9.44 -20.70 0.84
N ALA A 130 -10.31 -19.97 1.53
CA ALA A 130 -10.22 -19.78 2.97
C ALA A 130 -10.33 -21.11 3.75
N GLU A 131 -11.27 -21.98 3.35
CA GLU A 131 -11.42 -23.32 3.93
C GLU A 131 -10.16 -24.18 3.73
N ALA A 132 -9.60 -24.19 2.51
CA ALA A 132 -8.38 -24.94 2.19
C ALA A 132 -7.14 -24.41 2.95
N LEU A 133 -7.03 -23.09 3.10
CA LEU A 133 -5.96 -22.47 3.89
C LEU A 133 -6.07 -22.82 5.37
N GLN A 134 -7.28 -22.84 5.91
CA GLN A 134 -7.52 -23.23 7.30
C GLN A 134 -7.12 -24.70 7.54
N GLU A 135 -7.55 -25.60 6.66
CA GLU A 135 -7.17 -27.02 6.71
C GLU A 135 -5.65 -27.21 6.60
N THR A 136 -4.99 -26.42 5.74
CA THR A 136 -3.53 -26.48 5.58
C THR A 136 -2.80 -26.02 6.83
N LYS A 137 -3.25 -24.93 7.46
CA LYS A 137 -2.69 -24.45 8.74
C LYS A 137 -2.83 -25.51 9.84
N GLU A 138 -4.02 -26.08 9.98
CA GLU A 138 -4.27 -27.14 10.96
C GLU A 138 -3.33 -28.34 10.73
N ARG A 139 -3.15 -28.79 9.48
CA ARG A 139 -2.20 -29.85 9.15
C ARG A 139 -0.76 -29.52 9.51
N ILE A 140 -0.32 -28.28 9.26
CA ILE A 140 1.04 -27.83 9.63
C ILE A 140 1.19 -27.87 11.16
N ASP A 141 0.24 -27.33 11.91
CA ASP A 141 0.27 -27.33 13.37
C ASP A 141 0.31 -28.76 13.94
N TYR A 142 -0.42 -29.71 13.34
CA TYR A 142 -0.37 -31.13 13.72
C TYR A 142 1.01 -31.76 13.48
N LEU A 143 1.64 -31.47 12.35
CA LEU A 143 2.97 -31.98 12.00
C LEU A 143 4.05 -31.38 12.91
N GLU A 144 3.99 -30.08 13.18
CA GLU A 144 4.92 -29.39 14.08
C GLU A 144 4.81 -29.88 15.53
N THR A 145 3.61 -30.29 15.97
CA THR A 145 3.38 -30.81 17.32
C THR A 145 3.59 -32.32 17.48
N GLY A 146 3.97 -33.03 16.41
CA GLY A 146 4.29 -34.47 16.44
C GLY A 146 3.11 -35.40 16.79
N ARG A 147 1.87 -34.93 16.63
CA ARG A 147 0.66 -35.73 16.90
C ARG A 147 0.18 -36.43 15.61
N PRO A 148 -0.27 -37.69 15.68
CA PRO A 148 -0.79 -38.39 14.50
C PRO A 148 -2.09 -37.72 14.01
N LEU A 149 -2.17 -37.45 12.70
CA LEU A 149 -3.35 -36.88 12.04
C LEU A 149 -4.56 -37.81 12.23
N GLN A 150 -5.54 -37.41 13.04
CA GLN A 150 -6.86 -38.02 12.99
C GLN A 150 -7.64 -37.36 11.85
N MET A 151 -7.60 -37.99 10.68
CA MET A 151 -8.46 -37.60 9.57
C MET A 151 -9.90 -37.98 9.95
N THR A 152 -10.70 -37.03 10.42
CA THR A 152 -12.15 -37.20 10.42
C THR A 152 -12.62 -37.21 8.98
N GLU A 153 -12.87 -38.40 8.44
CA GLU A 153 -13.59 -38.57 7.18
C GLU A 153 -14.92 -37.83 7.28
N ARG A 154 -15.11 -36.78 6.48
CA ARG A 154 -16.44 -36.20 6.28
C ARG A 154 -17.23 -37.20 5.44
N THR A 155 -18.23 -37.81 6.04
CA THR A 155 -19.26 -38.56 5.31
C THR A 155 -19.95 -37.61 4.34
N ILE A 156 -20.02 -38.01 3.08
CA ILE A 156 -20.66 -37.28 1.96
C ILE A 156 -22.15 -37.12 2.23
#